data_AF-A0A2D6NXE6-F1
#
_entry.id   AF-A0A2D6NXE6-F1
#
_cell.length_a   1.000
_cell.length_b   1.000
_cell.length_c   1.000
_cell.angle_alpha   90.00
_cell.angle_beta   90.00
_cell.angle_gamma   90.00
#
_symmetry.space_group_name_H-M   'P 1'
#
loop_
_entity.id
_entity.type
_entity.pdbx_description
1 polymer ?
#
loop_
_entity_poly.entity_id
_entity_poly.type
_entity_poly.pdbx_seq_one_letter_code
_entity_poly.pdbx_strand_id
1 'polypeptide(L)'
;MQKGVGISGLSSEKTYVQLKDGFRESLFDGAHNYFDNWRILGEFLGIKRGDTTIARNWKEGMNCYPLNIVLKIGNLINITKKEIEKNIIQIRYKTQIDGGGVLVEDQ
;
A
#
# COMPACT_ATOMS: atom_id res chain seq x y z
N MET A 1 -10.13 -23.25 0.08
CA MET A 1 -9.02 -22.55 -0.58
C MET A 1 -9.39 -21.08 -0.68
N GLN A 2 -8.70 -20.17 0.02
CA GLN A 2 -8.92 -18.73 -0.17
C GLN A 2 -8.52 -18.36 -1.60
N LYS A 3 -9.46 -17.84 -2.39
CA LYS A 3 -9.16 -17.23 -3.69
C LYS A 3 -8.24 -16.04 -3.42
N GLY A 4 -7.02 -16.08 -3.96
CA GLY A 4 -6.09 -14.95 -3.86
C GLY A 4 -6.71 -13.70 -4.47
N VAL A 5 -6.42 -12.55 -3.88
CA VAL A 5 -6.89 -11.26 -4.40
C VAL A 5 -6.01 -10.86 -5.57
N GLY A 6 -6.54 -10.88 -6.79
CA GLY A 6 -5.81 -10.44 -7.98
C GLY A 6 -5.84 -8.91 -8.10
N ILE A 7 -4.66 -8.29 -8.28
CA ILE A 7 -4.56 -6.84 -8.53
C ILE A 7 -4.27 -6.53 -10.02
N SER A 8 -4.34 -7.54 -10.88
CA SER A 8 -4.23 -7.40 -12.33
C SER A 8 -5.49 -6.74 -12.90
N GLY A 9 -5.32 -5.59 -13.57
CA GLY A 9 -6.42 -4.79 -14.12
C GLY A 9 -6.89 -3.64 -13.21
N LEU A 10 -6.40 -3.55 -11.97
CA LEU A 10 -6.75 -2.46 -11.06
C LEU A 10 -5.94 -1.19 -11.37
N SER A 11 -6.59 -0.02 -11.29
CA SER A 11 -5.91 1.27 -11.33
C SER A 11 -5.15 1.49 -10.03
N SER A 12 -3.82 1.44 -10.07
CA SER A 12 -2.96 1.58 -8.89
C SER A 12 -3.06 2.95 -8.19
N GLU A 13 -3.60 3.96 -8.88
CA GLU A 13 -3.79 5.32 -8.34
C GLU A 13 -5.07 5.47 -7.53
N LYS A 14 -6.08 4.64 -7.81
CA LYS A 14 -7.38 4.63 -7.11
C LYS A 14 -7.52 3.47 -6.14
N THR A 15 -6.58 2.55 -6.13
CA THR A 15 -6.64 1.31 -5.34
C THR A 15 -5.77 1.42 -4.10
N TYR A 16 -6.31 1.00 -2.97
CA TYR A 16 -5.64 0.91 -1.69
C TYR A 16 -5.72 -0.53 -1.18
N VAL A 17 -4.66 -1.03 -0.56
CA VAL A 17 -4.58 -2.41 -0.10
C VAL A 17 -4.18 -2.48 1.37
N GLN A 18 -4.85 -3.32 2.14
CA GLN A 18 -4.40 -3.72 3.46
C GLN A 18 -3.62 -5.03 3.33
N LEU A 19 -2.44 -5.08 3.93
CA LEU A 19 -1.55 -6.23 3.90
C LEU A 19 -1.61 -6.99 5.23
N LYS A 20 -1.29 -8.29 5.21
CA LYS A 20 -1.10 -9.10 6.41
C LYS A 20 -0.04 -8.50 7.33
N ASP A 21 -0.30 -8.57 8.62
CA ASP A 21 0.69 -8.30 9.65
C ASP A 21 1.91 -9.20 9.45
N GLY A 22 3.11 -8.72 9.80
CA GLY A 22 4.39 -9.37 9.48
C GLY A 22 4.86 -9.16 8.03
N PHE A 23 4.02 -9.40 7.02
CA PHE A 23 4.38 -9.08 5.62
C PHE A 23 4.50 -7.58 5.40
N ARG A 24 3.54 -6.80 5.93
CA ARG A 24 3.63 -5.33 5.98
C ARG A 24 4.96 -4.89 6.59
N GLU A 25 5.28 -5.39 7.77
CA GLU A 25 6.47 -4.99 8.52
C GLU A 25 7.73 -5.26 7.70
N SER A 26 7.87 -6.50 7.21
CA SER A 26 8.99 -6.92 6.36
C SER A 26 9.13 -6.08 5.10
N LEU A 27 8.02 -5.72 4.45
CA LEU A 27 7.99 -4.92 3.23
C LEU A 27 8.56 -3.51 3.48
N PHE A 28 8.09 -2.84 4.54
CA PHE A 28 8.50 -1.47 4.85
C PHE A 28 9.85 -1.41 5.56
N ASP A 29 10.21 -2.39 6.39
CA ASP A 29 11.54 -2.52 6.99
C ASP A 29 12.60 -2.76 5.91
N GLY A 30 12.32 -3.64 4.94
CA GLY A 30 13.19 -3.83 3.79
C GLY A 30 13.41 -2.53 3.02
N ALA A 31 12.33 -1.78 2.78
CA ALA A 31 12.41 -0.49 2.11
C ALA A 31 13.21 0.56 2.90
N HIS A 32 13.00 0.60 4.21
CA HIS A 32 13.72 1.49 5.11
C HIS A 32 15.21 1.15 5.12
N ASN A 33 15.56 -0.12 5.28
CA ASN A 33 16.95 -0.59 5.32
C ASN A 33 17.68 -0.32 4.00
N TYR A 34 16.97 -0.32 2.86
CA TYR A 34 17.56 0.06 1.58
C TYR A 34 18.04 1.53 1.56
N PHE A 35 17.28 2.43 2.18
CA PHE A 35 17.59 3.86 2.20
C PHE A 35 18.28 4.35 3.49
N ASP A 36 18.27 3.54 4.54
CA ASP A 36 18.66 3.87 5.93
C ASP A 36 18.02 5.16 6.46
N ASN A 37 16.89 5.58 5.87
CA ASN A 37 16.26 6.86 6.16
C ASN A 37 14.81 6.95 5.65
N TRP A 38 13.87 7.14 6.58
CA TRP A 38 12.44 7.32 6.24
C TRP A 38 12.13 8.56 5.39
N ARG A 39 12.91 9.63 5.53
CA ARG A 39 12.73 10.84 4.73
C ARG A 39 13.06 10.57 3.26
N ILE A 40 14.19 9.90 3.00
CA ILE A 40 14.63 9.57 1.64
C ILE A 40 13.66 8.59 0.99
N LEU A 41 13.21 7.57 1.73
CA LEU A 41 12.15 6.67 1.26
C LEU A 41 10.86 7.45 0.92
N GLY A 42 10.48 8.42 1.75
CA GLY A 42 9.35 9.32 1.48
C GLY A 42 9.50 10.12 0.19
N GLU A 43 10.67 10.71 -0.04
CA GLU A 43 10.99 11.45 -1.26
C GLU A 43 10.90 10.55 -2.50
N PHE A 44 11.45 9.33 -2.45
CA PHE A 44 11.35 8.33 -3.51
C PHE A 44 9.89 7.95 -3.83
N LEU A 45 9.05 7.83 -2.80
CA LEU A 45 7.64 7.47 -2.96
C LEU A 45 6.75 8.68 -3.34
N GLY A 46 7.29 9.90 -3.35
CA GLY A 46 6.53 11.14 -3.57
C GLY A 46 5.63 11.51 -2.38
N ILE A 47 5.95 11.03 -1.18
CA ILE A 47 5.21 11.29 0.06
C ILE A 47 5.87 12.45 0.80
N LYS A 48 5.12 13.54 0.99
CA LYS A 48 5.55 14.66 1.85
C LYS A 48 5.62 14.18 3.31
N ARG A 49 6.70 14.54 4.01
CA ARG A 49 6.97 14.12 5.40
C ARG A 49 6.91 12.59 5.57
N GLY A 50 7.73 11.87 4.80
CA GLY A 50 7.80 10.40 4.87
C GLY A 50 8.17 9.86 6.25
N ASP A 51 9.04 10.57 6.96
CA ASP A 51 9.44 10.33 8.35
C ASP A 51 8.28 10.22 9.35
N THR A 52 7.18 10.93 9.10
CA THR A 52 5.98 10.90 9.95
C THR A 52 4.84 10.14 9.32
N THR A 53 4.62 10.31 8.01
CA THR A 53 3.48 9.70 7.31
C THR A 53 3.69 8.21 7.05
N ILE A 54 4.89 7.79 6.65
CA ILE A 54 5.19 6.37 6.41
C ILE A 54 5.43 5.68 7.74
N ALA A 55 6.29 6.22 8.60
CA ALA A 55 6.63 5.58 9.86
C ALA A 55 5.40 5.38 10.77
N ARG A 56 4.47 6.35 10.82
CA ARG A 56 3.24 6.21 11.61
C ARG A 56 2.28 5.19 11.01
N ASN A 57 2.02 5.24 9.69
CA ASN A 57 1.14 4.26 9.06
C ASN A 57 1.73 2.85 9.06
N TRP A 58 3.05 2.73 9.00
CA TRP A 58 3.78 1.48 9.15
C TRP A 58 3.64 0.91 10.57
N LYS A 59 3.82 1.75 11.60
CA LYS A 59 3.78 1.37 13.01
C LYS A 59 2.37 1.10 13.54
N GLU A 60 1.37 1.85 13.08
CA GLU A 60 -0.02 1.73 13.55
C GLU A 60 -0.84 0.68 12.79
N GLY A 61 -0.39 0.25 11.59
CA GLY A 61 -0.80 -1.00 10.95
C GLY A 61 -2.25 -1.16 10.47
N MET A 62 -3.16 -0.25 10.84
CA MET A 62 -4.60 -0.39 10.61
C MET A 62 -5.11 0.18 9.26
N ASN A 63 -4.24 0.82 8.47
CA ASN A 63 -4.67 1.57 7.29
C ASN A 63 -4.34 0.83 5.98
N CYS A 64 -5.22 0.99 4.98
CA CYS A 64 -4.90 0.58 3.61
C CYS A 64 -3.87 1.55 2.99
N TYR A 65 -2.92 1.00 2.22
CA TYR A 65 -1.88 1.75 1.54
C TYR A 65 -2.18 1.90 0.05
N PRO A 66 -1.82 3.03 -0.59
CA PRO A 66 -1.91 3.14 -2.03
C PRO A 66 -1.19 1.99 -2.74
N LEU A 67 -1.87 1.33 -3.67
CA LEU A 67 -1.34 0.15 -4.34
C LEU A 67 -0.05 0.48 -5.10
N ASN A 68 0.02 1.65 -5.74
CA ASN A 68 1.23 2.11 -6.42
C ASN A 68 2.45 2.19 -5.48
N ILE A 69 2.28 2.60 -4.22
CA ILE A 69 3.35 2.65 -3.22
C ILE A 69 3.80 1.24 -2.86
N VAL A 70 2.85 0.34 -2.57
CA VAL A 70 3.15 -1.06 -2.25
C VAL A 70 3.93 -1.74 -3.39
N LEU A 71 3.52 -1.50 -4.64
CA LEU A 71 4.21 -2.04 -5.82
C LEU A 71 5.60 -1.43 -6.02
N LYS A 72 5.77 -0.12 -5.81
CA LYS A 72 7.09 0.55 -5.88
C LYS A 72 8.05 -0.01 -4.86
N ILE A 73 7.61 -0.17 -3.61
CA ILE A 73 8.41 -0.77 -2.54
C ILE A 73 8.75 -2.21 -2.90
N GLY A 74 7.76 -3.02 -3.31
CA GLY A 74 7.99 -4.41 -3.67
C GLY A 74 9.05 -4.56 -4.76
N ASN A 75 8.98 -3.74 -5.81
CA ASN A 75 9.98 -3.72 -6.87
C ASN A 75 11.38 -3.33 -6.36
N LEU A 76 11.47 -2.35 -5.47
CA LEU A 76 12.73 -1.90 -4.87
C LEU A 76 13.45 -3.03 -4.12
N ILE A 77 12.70 -3.85 -3.37
CA ILE A 77 13.24 -4.93 -2.54
C ILE A 77 13.04 -6.33 -3.13
N ASN A 78 12.86 -6.41 -4.46
CA ASN A 78 12.72 -7.67 -5.21
C ASN A 78 11.57 -8.59 -4.75
N ILE A 79 10.49 -8.03 -4.23
CA ILE A 79 9.24 -8.74 -3.93
C ILE A 79 8.35 -8.74 -5.16
N THR A 80 7.99 -9.95 -5.61
CA THR A 80 7.14 -10.10 -6.79
C THR A 80 5.70 -9.64 -6.54
N LYS A 81 5.04 -9.19 -7.61
CA LYS A 81 3.60 -8.86 -7.58
C LYS A 81 2.73 -10.00 -7.03
N LYS A 82 3.02 -11.24 -7.45
CA LYS A 82 2.28 -12.43 -7.00
C LYS A 82 2.41 -12.63 -5.49
N GLU A 83 3.56 -12.30 -4.92
CA GLU A 83 3.77 -12.40 -3.48
C GLU A 83 2.99 -11.34 -2.72
N ILE A 84 2.92 -10.11 -3.24
CA ILE A 84 2.07 -9.05 -2.69
C ILE A 84 0.60 -9.49 -2.69
N GLU A 85 0.09 -10.02 -3.81
CA GLU A 85 -1.29 -10.48 -3.97
C GLU A 85 -1.72 -11.51 -2.92
N LYS A 86 -0.84 -12.47 -2.59
CA LYS A 86 -1.09 -13.49 -1.55
C LYS A 86 -1.19 -12.94 -0.13
N ASN A 87 -0.66 -11.74 0.07
CA ASN A 87 -0.57 -11.08 1.37
C ASN A 87 -1.56 -9.91 1.52
N ILE A 88 -2.44 -9.67 0.55
CA ILE A 88 -3.55 -8.71 0.67
C ILE A 88 -4.67 -9.31 1.52
N ILE A 89 -5.12 -8.57 2.53
CA ILE A 89 -6.32 -8.87 3.34
C ILE A 89 -7.55 -8.18 2.74
N GLN A 90 -7.42 -6.91 2.38
CA GLN A 90 -8.53 -6.07 1.93
C GLN A 90 -8.08 -5.17 0.79
N ILE A 91 -8.97 -4.95 -0.19
CA ILE A 91 -8.86 -3.87 -1.17
C ILE A 91 -9.91 -2.80 -0.86
N ARG A 92 -9.50 -1.53 -0.92
CA ARG A 92 -10.38 -0.37 -0.87
C ARG A 92 -10.13 0.50 -2.09
N TYR A 93 -11.13 1.26 -2.48
CA TYR A 93 -11.03 2.21 -3.58
C TYR A 93 -11.15 3.62 -3.03
N LYS A 94 -10.40 4.54 -3.64
CA LYS A 94 -10.57 5.97 -3.38
C LYS A 94 -11.91 6.39 -3.99
N THR A 95 -12.93 6.51 -3.16
CA THR A 95 -14.18 7.16 -3.55
C THR A 95 -13.91 8.64 -3.79
N GLN A 96 -14.31 9.15 -4.96
CA GLN A 96 -14.50 10.58 -5.11
C GLN A 96 -15.70 10.94 -4.24
N ILE A 97 -15.45 11.61 -3.12
CA ILE A 97 -16.51 12.35 -2.43
C ILE A 97 -16.54 13.70 -3.14
N ASP A 98 -17.26 13.75 -4.27
CA ASP A 98 -17.70 15.05 -4.78
C ASP A 98 -18.65 15.62 -3.73
N GLY A 99 -18.45 16.88 -3.36
CA GLY A 99 -19.25 17.57 -2.35
C GLY A 99 -20.72 17.63 -2.77
N GLY A 100 -21.48 16.61 -2.37
CA GLY A 100 -22.91 16.48 -2.61
C GLY A 100 -23.27 15.19 -3.37
N GLY A 101 -23.79 14.20 -2.64
CA GLY A 101 -24.67 13.19 -3.23
C GLY A 101 -24.12 11.77 -3.36
N VAL A 102 -24.75 10.89 -2.57
CA VAL A 102 -25.02 9.46 -2.81
C VAL A 102 -23.83 8.52 -2.98
N LEU A 103 -23.70 7.64 -1.98
CA LEU A 103 -22.96 6.38 -2.06
C LEU A 103 -23.60 5.49 -3.14
N VAL A 104 -22.85 5.18 -4.19
CA VAL A 104 -23.16 4.04 -5.04
C VAL A 104 -22.25 2.91 -4.59
N GLU A 105 -22.82 1.99 -3.82
CA GLU A 105 -22.33 0.62 -3.82
C GLU A 105 -22.77 -0.01 -5.14
N ASP A 106 -21.85 -0.62 -5.88
CA ASP A 106 -22.23 -1.63 -6.84
C ASP A 106 -21.20 -2.78 -6.84
N GLN A 107 -21.70 -3.89 -6.26
CA GLN A 107 -21.62 -5.32 -6.64
C GLN A 107 -20.28 -6.04 -6.72
#